data_AF-A0A668VPW0-F1
#
_entry.id   AF-A0A668VPW0-F1
#
_cell.length_a   1.000
_cell.length_b   1.000
_cell.length_c   1.000
_cell.angle_alpha   90.00
_cell.angle_beta   90.00
_cell.angle_gamma   90.00
#
_symmetry.space_group_name_H-M   'P 1'
#
loop_
_entity.id
_entity.type
_entity.pdbx_description
1 polymer ?
#
loop_
_entity_poly.entity_id
_entity_poly.type
_entity_poly.pdbx_seq_one_letter_code
_entity_poly.pdbx_strand_id
1 'polypeptide(L)'
;LGCCSCGERTCSFPSIRAALLIQRWYRQYVARLEIRRRCTWNIFQSIEYAGQQDQIKVSLRNLISHIFRENEICRDAEWERYFCYKSIDVPDSYTGPHLTFPMTFCGVSKLVEAFKHKQQLHARYVLQILGETWRLLRILPNISHLSSCHTKEITICGDLHGQLEDLLLIFYKNGLPSPEKPYVFNGDFVDRGKNSLEILLILFGFLLLYPNDVHLNRGNHEDHIVNLRYGFTKEVLGKYRVHGKKILKLLQKIFSWLPLATVIDHKVLIVHGGISDTTDLNVIARVDRHKQMNWSVDNELKKRRRLAGFDQSYGERKKPDSDSDPECEEGIETYEHEWEQMVDLLWSDPMPQNGCIPNEVRGGGCYWGPDVTEEVLGRHNLQLLIRSHECKQDGYEFCHNRRVLTIFSASNYYEVGSNRGAYIRMGADLVPHFVQYQARFSFPPWLFGSVGWTERSALQALRRQLFVHKSDLISAFREFDPNNTG
;
A
#
# COMPACT_ATOMS: atom_id res chain seq x y z
N LEU A 1 66.20 -39.97 10.70
CA LEU A 1 65.33 -39.46 9.61
C LEU A 1 63.97 -40.11 9.78
N GLY A 2 63.01 -39.37 10.36
CA GLY A 2 61.72 -39.89 10.79
C GLY A 2 60.69 -39.92 9.66
N CYS A 3 59.96 -41.04 9.55
CA CYS A 3 58.68 -41.10 8.88
C CYS A 3 57.58 -40.81 9.91
N CYS A 4 56.91 -39.67 9.76
CA CYS A 4 55.68 -39.36 10.50
C CYS A 4 54.54 -40.24 9.97
N SER A 5 53.94 -41.05 10.85
CA SER A 5 52.66 -41.69 10.60
C SER A 5 51.55 -40.64 10.62
N CYS A 6 50.80 -40.53 9.52
CA CYS A 6 49.53 -39.82 9.51
C CYS A 6 48.52 -40.62 10.33
N GLY A 7 48.19 -40.12 11.53
CA GLY A 7 47.08 -40.64 12.32
C GLY A 7 45.75 -40.32 11.65
N GLU A 8 45.06 -41.35 11.18
CA GLU A 8 43.62 -41.29 10.88
C GLU A 8 42.86 -40.93 12.15
N ARG A 9 42.28 -39.73 12.21
CA ARG A 9 41.33 -39.36 13.26
C ARG A 9 40.01 -40.08 12.98
N THR A 10 39.88 -41.29 13.51
CA THR A 10 38.58 -41.96 13.61
C THR A 10 37.67 -41.13 14.52
N CYS A 11 36.62 -40.56 13.95
CA CYS A 11 35.61 -39.82 14.72
C CYS A 11 34.97 -40.80 15.71
N SER A 12 35.10 -40.55 17.02
CA SER A 12 34.73 -41.55 18.03
C SER A 12 33.24 -41.91 17.91
N PHE A 13 32.88 -43.19 18.04
CA PHE A 13 31.50 -43.70 18.00
C PHE A 13 30.51 -42.87 18.87
N PRO A 14 30.90 -42.37 20.05
CA PRO A 14 30.10 -41.42 20.84
C PRO A 14 29.79 -40.09 20.13
N SER A 15 30.73 -39.53 19.35
CA SER A 15 30.59 -38.28 18.60
C SER A 15 29.53 -38.40 17.49
N ILE A 16 29.50 -39.53 16.78
CA ILE A 16 28.50 -39.83 15.74
C ILE A 16 27.11 -39.99 16.38
N ARG A 17 27.02 -40.69 17.52
CA ARG A 17 25.77 -40.88 18.26
C ARG A 17 25.22 -39.56 18.81
N ALA A 18 26.09 -38.68 19.32
CA ALA A 18 25.72 -37.35 19.75
C ALA A 18 25.22 -36.48 18.58
N ALA A 19 25.90 -36.51 17.43
CA ALA A 19 25.48 -35.79 16.23
C ALA A 19 24.08 -36.25 15.73
N LEU A 20 23.82 -37.56 15.74
CA LEU A 20 22.51 -38.11 15.38
C LEU A 20 21.40 -37.71 16.36
N LEU A 21 21.70 -37.66 17.67
CA LEU A 21 20.76 -37.19 18.68
C LEU A 21 20.45 -35.70 18.52
N ILE A 22 21.47 -34.87 18.26
CA ILE A 22 21.31 -33.44 17.98
C ILE A 22 20.48 -33.23 16.71
N GLN A 23 20.76 -33.96 15.63
CA GLN A 23 19.98 -33.87 14.40
C GLN A 23 18.54 -34.31 14.59
N ARG A 24 18.29 -35.40 15.35
CA ARG A 24 16.93 -35.88 15.65
C ARG A 24 16.17 -34.86 16.49
N TRP A 25 16.80 -34.32 17.53
CA TRP A 25 16.22 -33.27 18.37
C TRP A 25 15.93 -32.01 17.54
N TYR A 26 16.87 -31.57 16.71
CA TYR A 26 16.71 -30.41 15.84
C TYR A 26 15.55 -30.58 14.85
N ARG A 27 15.46 -31.74 14.18
CA ARG A 27 14.33 -32.05 13.28
C ARG A 27 12.98 -32.03 14.01
N GLN A 28 12.91 -32.62 15.21
CA GLN A 28 11.70 -32.59 16.04
C GLN A 28 11.35 -31.19 16.52
N TYR A 29 12.35 -30.39 16.88
CA TYR A 29 12.19 -29.00 17.29
C TYR A 29 11.67 -28.14 16.12
N VAL A 30 12.27 -28.27 14.93
CA VAL A 30 11.82 -27.59 13.71
C VAL A 30 10.40 -28.02 13.34
N ALA A 31 10.08 -29.31 13.42
CA ALA A 31 8.72 -29.80 13.16
C ALA A 31 7.69 -29.23 14.15
N ARG A 32 8.03 -29.14 15.44
CA ARG A 32 7.15 -28.51 16.45
C ARG A 32 6.96 -27.02 16.20
N LEU A 33 8.02 -26.30 15.85
CA LEU A 33 7.94 -24.89 15.48
C LEU A 33 7.05 -24.69 14.25
N GLU A 34 7.18 -25.54 13.25
CA GLU A 34 6.38 -25.48 12.02
C GLU A 34 4.90 -25.79 12.28
N ILE A 35 4.59 -26.79 13.12
CA ILE A 35 3.21 -27.08 13.54
C ILE A 35 2.62 -25.89 14.29
N ARG A 36 3.37 -25.33 15.26
CA ARG A 36 2.92 -24.15 16.01
C ARG A 36 2.65 -22.99 15.06
N ARG A 37 3.58 -22.69 14.15
CA ARG A 37 3.46 -21.64 13.13
C ARG A 37 2.21 -21.84 12.26
N ARG A 38 1.93 -23.06 11.76
CA ARG A 38 0.74 -23.37 10.95
C ARG A 38 -0.56 -23.24 11.72
N CYS A 39 -0.61 -23.74 12.95
CA CYS A 39 -1.77 -23.57 13.82
C CYS A 39 -2.04 -22.09 14.10
N THR A 40 -1.00 -21.34 14.48
CA THR A 40 -1.08 -19.91 14.72
C THR A 40 -1.54 -19.15 13.48
N TRP A 41 -0.99 -19.50 12.31
CA TRP A 41 -1.38 -18.94 11.03
C TRP A 41 -2.87 -19.12 10.73
N ASN A 42 -3.36 -20.36 10.79
CA ASN A 42 -4.76 -20.66 10.53
C ASN A 42 -5.69 -19.94 11.50
N ILE A 43 -5.31 -19.85 12.77
CA ILE A 43 -6.08 -19.12 13.79
C ILE A 43 -6.13 -17.63 13.47
N PHE A 44 -4.99 -16.98 13.24
CA PHE A 44 -4.97 -15.53 12.99
C PHE A 44 -5.62 -15.15 11.67
N GLN A 45 -5.41 -15.93 10.61
CA GLN A 45 -6.09 -15.72 9.33
C GLN A 45 -7.61 -15.87 9.50
N SER A 46 -8.07 -16.87 10.25
CA SER A 46 -9.50 -17.05 10.53
C SER A 46 -10.09 -15.89 11.36
N ILE A 47 -9.34 -15.38 12.35
CA ILE A 47 -9.76 -14.22 13.16
C ILE A 47 -9.81 -12.96 12.29
N GLU A 48 -8.82 -12.76 11.43
CA GLU A 48 -8.76 -11.63 10.51
C GLU A 48 -9.95 -11.65 9.53
N TYR A 49 -10.18 -12.80 8.90
CA TYR A 49 -11.25 -12.98 7.93
C TYR A 49 -12.63 -12.85 8.59
N ALA A 50 -12.83 -13.43 9.78
CA ALA A 50 -14.06 -13.23 10.55
C ALA A 50 -14.27 -11.74 10.91
N GLY A 51 -13.19 -11.03 11.25
CA GLY A 51 -13.22 -9.59 11.47
C GLY A 51 -13.66 -8.81 10.23
N GLN A 52 -13.14 -9.16 9.06
CA GLN A 52 -13.49 -8.53 7.78
C GLN A 52 -14.96 -8.80 7.42
N GLN A 53 -15.43 -10.04 7.62
CA GLN A 53 -16.83 -10.42 7.39
C GLN A 53 -17.82 -9.62 8.24
N ASP A 54 -17.55 -9.52 9.54
CA ASP A 54 -18.37 -8.76 10.47
C ASP A 54 -18.41 -7.30 10.05
N GLN A 55 -17.32 -6.77 9.50
CA GLN A 55 -17.23 -5.37 9.12
C GLN A 55 -18.15 -5.03 7.96
N ILE A 56 -18.20 -5.82 6.88
CA ILE A 56 -19.07 -5.47 5.76
C ILE A 56 -20.54 -5.63 6.16
N LYS A 57 -20.86 -6.68 6.94
CA LYS A 57 -22.19 -6.85 7.56
C LYS A 57 -22.56 -5.70 8.50
N VAL A 58 -21.59 -5.11 9.20
CA VAL A 58 -21.76 -4.00 10.13
C VAL A 58 -21.74 -2.64 9.42
N SER A 59 -21.00 -2.47 8.32
CA SER A 59 -21.09 -1.32 7.41
C SER A 59 -22.50 -1.25 6.81
N LEU A 60 -23.06 -2.42 6.47
CA LEU A 60 -24.47 -2.66 6.12
C LEU A 60 -25.45 -2.60 7.33
N ARG A 61 -25.01 -2.25 8.54
CA ARG A 61 -25.90 -2.20 9.74
C ARG A 61 -25.67 -0.98 10.65
N ASN A 62 -24.60 -0.21 10.51
CA ASN A 62 -24.19 0.71 11.57
C ASN A 62 -24.70 2.15 11.45
N LEU A 63 -25.33 2.52 12.55
CA LEU A 63 -25.78 3.83 13.02
C LEU A 63 -24.62 4.83 13.28
N ILE A 64 -23.35 4.40 13.22
CA ILE A 64 -22.16 5.19 13.64
C ILE A 64 -21.76 6.25 12.60
N SER A 65 -22.19 6.13 11.34
CA SER A 65 -21.97 7.20 10.36
C SER A 65 -22.58 8.53 10.81
N HIS A 66 -23.63 8.51 11.66
CA HIS A 66 -24.29 9.71 12.19
C HIS A 66 -23.39 10.64 13.01
N ILE A 67 -22.30 10.16 13.64
CA ILE A 67 -21.45 11.01 14.49
C ILE A 67 -20.55 11.93 13.64
N PHE A 68 -20.30 11.56 12.38
CA PHE A 68 -19.56 12.38 11.41
C PHE A 68 -20.48 12.97 10.31
N ARG A 69 -21.80 12.83 10.49
CA ARG A 69 -22.86 13.19 9.55
C ARG A 69 -23.35 14.61 9.77
N GLU A 70 -22.44 15.58 9.70
CA GLU A 70 -22.87 16.90 9.26
C GLU A 70 -22.92 16.87 7.74
N ASN A 71 -24.15 16.83 7.21
CA ASN A 71 -24.46 17.07 5.81
C ASN A 71 -23.78 18.38 5.38
N GLU A 72 -22.65 18.29 4.68
CA GLU A 72 -22.05 19.45 4.04
C GLU A 72 -21.72 19.10 2.60
N ILE A 73 -22.65 19.46 1.71
CA ILE A 73 -22.35 19.76 0.32
C ILE A 73 -21.49 21.04 0.35
N CYS A 74 -20.23 20.88 0.77
CA CYS A 74 -19.26 21.96 0.95
C CYS A 74 -18.44 22.05 -0.35
N ARG A 75 -18.36 23.24 -0.94
CA ARG A 75 -17.58 23.47 -2.17
C ARG A 75 -16.09 23.25 -1.88
N ASP A 76 -15.29 22.84 -2.88
CA ASP A 76 -13.85 22.55 -2.70
C ASP A 76 -13.07 23.65 -1.95
N ALA A 77 -13.42 24.92 -2.19
CA ALA A 77 -12.81 26.08 -1.53
C ALA A 77 -13.03 26.11 0.01
N GLU A 78 -14.13 25.55 0.50
CA GLU A 78 -14.43 25.47 1.93
C GLU A 78 -13.61 24.37 2.60
N TRP A 79 -13.38 23.26 1.89
CA TRP A 79 -12.47 22.21 2.35
C TRP A 79 -11.02 22.69 2.43
N GLU A 80 -10.55 23.46 1.44
CA GLU A 80 -9.20 24.02 1.50
C GLU A 80 -9.02 24.96 2.72
N ARG A 81 -10.04 25.74 3.07
CA ARG A 81 -10.04 26.54 4.31
C ARG A 81 -10.06 25.66 5.55
N TYR A 82 -10.94 24.66 5.59
CA TYR A 82 -11.04 23.73 6.71
C TYR A 82 -9.72 23.01 6.97
N PHE A 83 -9.04 22.57 5.91
CA PHE A 83 -7.74 21.88 5.98
C PHE A 83 -6.53 22.81 6.08
N CYS A 84 -6.73 24.13 6.14
CA CYS A 84 -5.65 25.10 6.21
C CYS A 84 -4.72 24.80 7.39
N TYR A 85 -3.44 24.60 7.09
CA TYR A 85 -2.36 24.36 8.06
C TYR A 85 -1.61 25.66 8.43
N LYS A 86 -1.81 26.74 7.66
CA LYS A 86 -1.03 27.99 7.81
C LYS A 86 -1.24 28.65 9.17
N SER A 87 -2.41 28.48 9.77
CA SER A 87 -2.76 28.98 11.11
C SER A 87 -2.27 28.11 12.27
N ILE A 88 -1.59 27.00 12.00
CA ILE A 88 -1.03 26.14 13.05
C ILE A 88 0.40 26.58 13.31
N ASP A 89 0.64 27.19 14.47
CA ASP A 89 1.96 27.63 14.91
C ASP A 89 2.85 26.43 15.26
N VAL A 90 4.13 26.52 14.89
CA VAL A 90 5.14 25.53 15.25
C VAL A 90 5.92 26.11 16.43
N PRO A 91 5.91 25.46 17.61
CA PRO A 91 6.69 25.94 18.75
C PRO A 91 8.19 25.93 18.46
N ASP A 92 8.93 26.91 18.99
CA ASP A 92 10.41 26.97 18.85
C ASP A 92 11.12 25.74 19.46
N SER A 93 10.46 25.04 20.38
CA SER A 93 10.94 23.79 20.96
C SER A 93 10.86 22.58 20.02
N TYR A 94 10.22 22.71 18.86
CA TYR A 94 10.10 21.63 17.89
C TYR A 94 11.42 21.43 17.12
N THR A 95 12.07 20.29 17.34
CA THR A 95 13.36 19.94 16.73
C THR A 95 13.26 19.02 15.51
N GLY A 96 12.04 18.72 15.06
CA GLY A 96 11.83 17.80 13.95
C GLY A 96 11.91 18.46 12.57
N PRO A 97 11.64 17.69 11.49
CA PRO A 97 11.74 18.18 10.14
C PRO A 97 10.84 19.38 9.89
N HIS A 98 11.43 20.48 9.41
CA HIS A 98 10.72 21.61 8.86
C HIS A 98 10.65 21.45 7.35
N LEU A 99 9.44 21.23 6.82
CA LEU A 99 9.23 20.92 5.41
C LEU A 99 8.87 22.17 4.61
N THR A 100 9.37 22.22 3.37
CA THR A 100 9.09 23.25 2.38
C THR A 100 8.58 22.58 1.11
N PHE A 101 7.77 23.32 0.34
CA PHE A 101 7.14 22.83 -0.88
C PHE A 101 7.49 23.75 -2.05
N PRO A 102 7.71 23.21 -3.27
CA PRO A 102 7.52 21.81 -3.70
C PRO A 102 8.43 20.82 -2.96
N MET A 103 7.96 19.58 -2.78
CA MET A 103 8.67 18.58 -1.99
C MET A 103 10.06 18.33 -2.59
N THR A 104 11.09 18.33 -1.74
CA THR A 104 12.48 18.11 -2.17
C THR A 104 13.04 16.80 -1.62
N PHE A 105 14.06 16.27 -2.27
CA PHE A 105 14.77 15.08 -1.78
C PHE A 105 15.31 15.27 -0.35
N CYS A 106 15.81 16.47 -0.02
CA CYS A 106 16.25 16.80 1.34
C CYS A 106 15.07 16.74 2.34
N GLY A 107 13.90 17.25 1.95
CA GLY A 107 12.67 17.20 2.75
C GLY A 107 12.25 15.76 3.07
N VAL A 108 12.14 14.91 2.05
CA VAL A 108 11.77 13.50 2.22
C VAL A 108 12.83 12.72 3.00
N SER A 109 14.12 13.01 2.76
CA SER A 109 15.22 12.35 3.49
C SER A 109 15.18 12.69 4.99
N LYS A 110 14.94 13.96 5.35
CA LYS A 110 14.75 14.38 6.75
C LYS A 110 13.53 13.71 7.37
N LEU A 111 12.45 13.52 6.60
CA LEU A 111 11.25 12.82 7.05
C LEU A 111 11.54 11.34 7.38
N VAL A 112 12.20 10.63 6.45
CA VAL A 112 12.60 9.23 6.64
C VAL A 112 13.52 9.08 7.86
N GLU A 113 14.52 9.94 7.99
CA GLU A 113 15.47 9.90 9.10
C GLU A 113 14.81 10.21 10.45
N ALA A 114 13.87 11.17 10.48
CA ALA A 114 13.09 11.47 11.68
C ALA A 114 12.26 10.26 12.13
N PHE A 115 11.55 9.61 11.22
CA PHE A 115 10.72 8.45 11.55
C PHE A 115 11.52 7.20 11.91
N LYS A 116 12.69 7.00 11.30
CA LYS A 116 13.68 5.99 11.74
C LYS A 116 14.05 6.18 13.22
N HIS A 117 14.18 7.43 13.67
CA HIS A 117 14.46 7.77 15.07
C HIS A 117 13.20 7.94 15.93
N LYS A 118 12.03 7.49 15.45
CA LYS A 118 10.73 7.58 16.13
C LYS A 118 10.36 9.02 16.52
N GLN A 119 10.89 10.01 15.80
CA GLN A 119 10.55 11.41 15.99
C GLN A 119 9.23 11.72 15.30
N GLN A 120 8.26 12.28 16.04
CA GLN A 120 6.96 12.64 15.49
C GLN A 120 7.05 13.92 14.64
N LEU A 121 6.41 13.92 13.46
CA LEU A 121 6.30 15.12 12.62
C LEU A 121 5.31 16.12 13.24
N HIS A 122 5.55 17.42 13.12
CA HIS A 122 4.58 18.41 13.62
C HIS A 122 3.28 18.38 12.79
N ALA A 123 2.12 18.58 13.44
CA ALA A 123 0.80 18.50 12.81
C ALA A 123 0.65 19.44 11.59
N ARG A 124 1.30 20.62 11.65
CA ARG A 124 1.38 21.57 10.54
C ARG A 124 1.92 20.89 9.27
N TYR A 125 3.04 20.20 9.38
CA TYR A 125 3.71 19.55 8.24
C TYR A 125 2.99 18.29 7.79
N VAL A 126 2.34 17.57 8.72
CA VAL A 126 1.42 16.46 8.37
C VAL A 126 0.31 16.96 7.46
N LEU A 127 -0.45 17.98 7.91
CA LEU A 127 -1.54 18.55 7.12
C LEU A 127 -1.06 19.18 5.82
N GLN A 128 0.17 19.69 5.78
CA GLN A 128 0.79 20.21 4.57
C GLN A 128 1.06 19.09 3.54
N ILE A 129 1.72 18.00 3.92
CA ILE A 129 1.95 16.84 3.02
C ILE A 129 0.61 16.31 2.52
N LEU A 130 -0.34 16.10 3.43
CA LEU A 130 -1.66 15.57 3.08
C LEU A 130 -2.41 16.51 2.13
N GLY A 131 -2.36 17.82 2.36
CA GLY A 131 -3.00 18.81 1.51
C GLY A 131 -2.45 18.81 0.08
N GLU A 132 -1.13 18.80 -0.09
CA GLU A 132 -0.53 18.73 -1.43
C GLU A 132 -0.77 17.38 -2.11
N THR A 133 -0.75 16.28 -1.34
CA THR A 133 -1.08 14.94 -1.84
C THR A 133 -2.51 14.88 -2.35
N TRP A 134 -3.45 15.45 -1.59
CA TRP A 134 -4.85 15.49 -2.00
C TRP A 134 -5.04 16.23 -3.33
N ARG A 135 -4.32 17.33 -3.55
CA ARG A 135 -4.35 18.05 -4.83
C ARG A 135 -3.79 17.23 -5.98
N LEU A 136 -2.65 16.55 -5.77
CA LEU A 136 -2.02 15.72 -6.80
C LEU A 136 -2.92 14.52 -7.19
N LEU A 137 -3.47 13.79 -6.22
CA LEU A 137 -4.27 12.59 -6.51
C LEU A 137 -5.53 12.88 -7.34
N ARG A 138 -6.09 14.10 -7.25
CA ARG A 138 -7.27 14.53 -8.01
C ARG A 138 -7.05 14.63 -9.51
N ILE A 139 -5.80 14.83 -9.94
CA ILE A 139 -5.45 14.90 -11.37
C ILE A 139 -4.92 13.58 -11.92
N LEU A 140 -4.71 12.57 -11.05
CA LEU A 140 -4.24 11.25 -11.47
C LEU A 140 -5.39 10.38 -11.99
N PRO A 141 -5.14 9.51 -12.99
CA PRO A 141 -6.13 8.58 -13.50
C PRO A 141 -6.42 7.44 -12.51
N ASN A 142 -7.50 6.68 -12.74
CA ASN A 142 -7.78 5.46 -11.97
C ASN A 142 -6.72 4.37 -12.22
N ILE A 143 -6.18 4.30 -13.44
CA ILE A 143 -5.17 3.33 -13.84
C ILE A 143 -3.89 4.08 -14.18
N SER A 144 -2.83 3.85 -13.39
CA SER A 144 -1.50 4.38 -13.70
C SER A 144 -0.83 3.52 -14.77
N HIS A 145 -0.11 4.14 -15.70
CA HIS A 145 0.63 3.43 -16.75
C HIS A 145 2.13 3.68 -16.59
N LEU A 146 2.90 2.59 -16.53
CA LEU A 146 4.36 2.65 -16.53
C LEU A 146 4.91 1.95 -17.76
N SER A 147 6.09 2.39 -18.19
CA SER A 147 6.87 1.68 -19.18
C SER A 147 8.24 1.32 -18.65
N SER A 148 8.61 0.04 -18.77
CA SER A 148 9.91 -0.44 -18.30
C SER A 148 11.06 0.00 -19.19
N CYS A 149 10.82 0.42 -20.44
CA CYS A 149 11.88 0.68 -21.42
C CYS A 149 12.80 1.87 -21.07
N HIS A 150 12.33 2.82 -20.25
CA HIS A 150 13.09 3.99 -19.81
C HIS A 150 13.76 3.80 -18.45
N THR A 151 13.52 2.67 -17.79
CA THR A 151 13.94 2.43 -16.40
C THR A 151 14.77 1.16 -16.32
N LYS A 152 15.70 1.09 -15.36
CA LYS A 152 16.50 -0.14 -15.22
C LYS A 152 15.68 -1.28 -14.62
N GLU A 153 14.83 -0.95 -13.66
CA GLU A 153 14.10 -1.92 -12.85
C GLU A 153 12.94 -1.21 -12.13
N ILE A 154 11.72 -1.73 -12.26
CA ILE A 154 10.54 -1.29 -11.52
C ILE A 154 10.42 -2.13 -10.25
N THR A 155 10.22 -1.48 -9.10
CA THR A 155 10.03 -2.18 -7.82
C THR A 155 8.56 -2.22 -7.45
N ILE A 156 8.03 -3.40 -7.11
CA ILE A 156 6.63 -3.56 -6.71
C ILE A 156 6.58 -4.11 -5.28
N CYS A 157 5.93 -3.38 -4.39
CA CYS A 157 5.71 -3.73 -3.00
C CYS A 157 4.21 -4.02 -2.78
N GLY A 158 3.90 -5.04 -2.00
CA GLY A 158 2.55 -5.29 -1.51
C GLY A 158 2.29 -4.57 -0.18
N ASP A 159 1.41 -5.17 0.62
CA ASP A 159 0.93 -4.64 1.88
C ASP A 159 2.08 -4.34 2.86
N LEU A 160 1.95 -3.25 3.61
CA LEU A 160 2.92 -2.83 4.63
C LEU A 160 2.31 -2.77 6.04
N HIS A 161 1.00 -2.53 6.16
CA HIS A 161 0.25 -2.56 7.42
C HIS A 161 0.95 -1.90 8.61
N GLY A 162 1.42 -0.66 8.44
CA GLY A 162 2.07 0.09 9.53
C GLY A 162 3.39 -0.51 10.04
N GLN A 163 4.04 -1.39 9.28
CA GLN A 163 5.35 -1.98 9.59
C GLN A 163 6.52 -1.16 9.04
N LEU A 164 6.82 -0.02 9.68
CA LEU A 164 7.82 0.94 9.19
C LEU A 164 9.22 0.31 8.99
N GLU A 165 9.61 -0.61 9.87
CA GLU A 165 10.90 -1.31 9.77
C GLU A 165 11.04 -2.11 8.47
N ASP A 166 9.94 -2.68 7.95
CA ASP A 166 9.95 -3.40 6.67
C ASP A 166 10.15 -2.42 5.51
N LEU A 167 9.45 -1.28 5.51
CA LEU A 167 9.64 -0.23 4.51
C LEU A 167 11.07 0.30 4.50
N LEU A 168 11.63 0.59 5.68
CA LEU A 168 13.01 1.04 5.81
C LEU A 168 14.00 -0.03 5.35
N LEU A 169 13.72 -1.32 5.59
CA LEU A 169 14.56 -2.41 5.12
C LEU A 169 14.47 -2.61 3.60
N ILE A 170 13.29 -2.43 2.99
CA ILE A 170 13.13 -2.40 1.53
C ILE A 170 13.99 -1.29 0.96
N PHE A 171 13.85 -0.07 1.47
CA PHE A 171 14.69 1.04 1.05
C PHE A 171 16.15 0.76 1.27
N TYR A 172 16.53 0.17 2.41
CA TYR A 172 17.91 -0.19 2.69
C TYR A 172 18.50 -1.16 1.64
N LYS A 173 17.75 -2.20 1.28
CA LYS A 173 18.23 -3.22 0.36
C LYS A 173 18.17 -2.78 -1.10
N ASN A 174 17.11 -2.06 -1.46
CA ASN A 174 16.78 -1.76 -2.85
C ASN A 174 17.15 -0.33 -3.25
N GLY A 175 17.43 0.57 -2.32
CA GLY A 175 17.57 2.02 -2.55
C GLY A 175 16.27 2.78 -2.35
N LEU A 176 16.36 4.11 -2.28
CA LEU A 176 15.18 4.98 -2.23
C LEU A 176 14.56 5.13 -3.63
N PRO A 177 13.27 5.49 -3.72
CA PRO A 177 12.65 5.86 -4.98
C PRO A 177 13.42 6.99 -5.69
N SER A 178 13.55 6.87 -7.01
CA SER A 178 14.12 7.90 -7.89
C SER A 178 13.59 7.69 -9.32
N PRO A 179 13.81 8.62 -10.26
CA PRO A 179 13.43 8.43 -11.66
C PRO A 179 14.06 7.19 -12.31
N GLU A 180 15.24 6.78 -11.84
CA GLU A 180 15.91 5.56 -12.31
C GLU A 180 15.41 4.27 -11.64
N LYS A 181 14.61 4.41 -10.56
CA LYS A 181 14.09 3.31 -9.75
C LYS A 181 12.66 3.62 -9.31
N PRO A 182 11.68 3.45 -10.22
CA PRO A 182 10.29 3.64 -9.89
C PRO A 182 9.78 2.56 -8.93
N TYR A 183 8.75 2.93 -8.16
CA TYR A 183 8.10 2.08 -7.17
C TYR A 183 6.59 2.06 -7.39
N VAL A 184 6.00 0.87 -7.25
CA VAL A 184 4.57 0.66 -7.12
C VAL A 184 4.31 0.08 -5.74
N PHE A 185 3.55 0.78 -4.89
CA PHE A 185 3.07 0.25 -3.61
C PHE A 185 1.59 -0.10 -3.75
N ASN A 186 1.27 -1.38 -3.57
CA ASN A 186 0.00 -1.96 -3.98
C ASN A 186 -1.02 -2.06 -2.83
N GLY A 187 -1.37 -0.91 -2.25
CA GLY A 187 -2.38 -0.80 -1.19
C GLY A 187 -1.95 -1.31 0.18
N ASP A 188 -2.84 -1.12 1.16
CA ASP A 188 -2.71 -1.60 2.53
C ASP A 188 -1.44 -1.10 3.24
N PHE A 189 -1.32 0.23 3.23
CA PHE A 189 -0.22 0.94 3.88
C PHE A 189 -0.43 1.03 5.39
N VAL A 190 -1.69 1.08 5.81
CA VAL A 190 -2.12 1.39 7.18
C VAL A 190 -2.79 0.22 7.89
N ASP A 191 -3.19 0.48 9.13
CA ASP A 191 -3.82 -0.46 10.07
C ASP A 191 -2.89 -1.58 10.53
N ARG A 192 -3.31 -2.30 11.59
CA ARG A 192 -2.62 -3.42 12.25
C ARG A 192 -1.33 -3.01 12.96
N GLY A 193 -0.35 -2.48 12.23
CA GLY A 193 0.90 -1.94 12.75
C GLY A 193 0.71 -0.62 13.50
N LYS A 194 1.82 -0.11 14.06
CA LYS A 194 1.83 1.09 14.92
C LYS A 194 2.37 2.33 14.23
N ASN A 195 2.92 2.16 13.03
CA ASN A 195 3.63 3.20 12.29
C ASN A 195 2.98 3.51 10.94
N SER A 196 1.65 3.38 10.88
CA SER A 196 0.86 3.56 9.66
C SER A 196 0.99 4.98 9.11
N LEU A 197 0.91 6.00 10.00
CA LEU A 197 0.99 7.39 9.56
C LEU A 197 2.40 7.75 9.07
N GLU A 198 3.45 7.23 9.69
CA GLU A 198 4.82 7.45 9.23
C GLU A 198 5.04 6.85 7.84
N ILE A 199 4.54 5.64 7.59
CA ILE A 199 4.58 5.02 6.26
C ILE A 199 3.87 5.89 5.24
N LEU A 200 2.60 6.27 5.50
CA LEU A 200 1.86 7.11 4.56
C LEU A 200 2.58 8.42 4.25
N LEU A 201 3.12 9.10 5.26
CA LEU A 201 3.82 10.37 5.07
C LEU A 201 5.10 10.21 4.25
N ILE A 202 5.82 9.09 4.41
CA ILE A 202 6.97 8.76 3.56
C ILE A 202 6.53 8.49 2.12
N LEU A 203 5.52 7.64 1.92
CA LEU A 203 5.02 7.29 0.60
C LEU A 203 4.48 8.52 -0.15
N PHE A 204 3.70 9.36 0.52
CA PHE A 204 3.22 10.64 -0.02
C PHE A 204 4.35 11.63 -0.26
N GLY A 205 5.36 11.68 0.60
CA GLY A 205 6.56 12.48 0.36
C GLY A 205 7.26 12.09 -0.94
N PHE A 206 7.44 10.79 -1.19
CA PHE A 206 8.02 10.28 -2.43
C PHE A 206 7.11 10.46 -3.64
N LEU A 207 5.79 10.28 -3.50
CA LEU A 207 4.81 10.58 -4.56
C LEU A 207 4.86 12.06 -4.98
N LEU A 208 4.94 12.98 -4.01
CA LEU A 208 5.03 14.41 -4.30
C LEU A 208 6.38 14.82 -4.90
N LEU A 209 7.44 14.09 -4.59
CA LEU A 209 8.78 14.32 -5.13
C LEU A 209 8.95 13.73 -6.55
N TYR A 210 8.39 12.54 -6.79
CA TYR A 210 8.51 11.79 -8.04
C TYR A 210 7.13 11.30 -8.51
N PRO A 211 6.22 12.20 -8.92
CA PRO A 211 4.84 11.86 -9.25
C PRO A 211 4.67 10.94 -10.46
N ASN A 212 5.70 10.82 -11.30
CA ASN A 212 5.71 9.95 -12.47
C ASN A 212 6.37 8.59 -12.21
N ASP A 213 7.06 8.42 -11.08
CA ASP A 213 7.90 7.25 -10.80
C ASP A 213 7.47 6.51 -9.52
N VAL A 214 6.63 7.13 -8.68
CA VAL A 214 6.11 6.53 -7.45
C VAL A 214 4.60 6.43 -7.57
N HIS A 215 4.10 5.20 -7.56
CA HIS A 215 2.69 4.89 -7.77
C HIS A 215 2.13 4.21 -6.53
N LEU A 216 0.98 4.70 -6.07
CA LEU A 216 0.27 4.17 -4.90
C LEU A 216 -1.09 3.69 -5.39
N ASN A 217 -1.30 2.37 -5.42
CA ASN A 217 -2.63 1.82 -5.62
C ASN A 217 -3.37 1.81 -4.29
N ARG A 218 -4.69 1.94 -4.34
CA ARG A 218 -5.56 1.81 -3.19
C ARG A 218 -5.68 0.36 -2.75
N GLY A 219 -5.58 0.09 -1.45
CA GLY A 219 -5.98 -1.16 -0.83
C GLY A 219 -7.31 -1.04 -0.10
N ASN A 220 -7.82 -2.16 0.40
CA ASN A 220 -9.08 -2.13 1.15
C ASN A 220 -8.93 -1.45 2.51
N HIS A 221 -7.71 -1.40 3.08
CA HIS A 221 -7.44 -0.68 4.32
C HIS A 221 -7.33 0.84 4.16
N GLU A 222 -7.27 1.37 2.93
CA GLU A 222 -7.47 2.80 2.67
C GLU A 222 -8.97 3.14 2.61
N ASP A 223 -9.67 2.83 3.70
CA ASP A 223 -11.05 3.19 3.96
C ASP A 223 -11.29 3.50 5.45
N HIS A 224 -12.06 4.57 5.70
CA HIS A 224 -12.32 5.06 7.04
C HIS A 224 -13.06 4.06 7.95
N ILE A 225 -13.96 3.23 7.42
CA ILE A 225 -14.67 2.22 8.21
C ILE A 225 -13.68 1.14 8.64
N VAL A 226 -12.72 0.78 7.78
CA VAL A 226 -11.63 -0.17 8.09
C VAL A 226 -10.71 0.42 9.15
N ASN A 227 -10.31 1.68 8.98
CA ASN A 227 -9.42 2.35 9.92
C ASN A 227 -10.01 2.52 11.33
N LEU A 228 -11.33 2.59 11.47
CA LEU A 228 -12.00 2.65 12.77
C LEU A 228 -11.84 1.36 13.57
N ARG A 229 -11.81 0.21 12.88
CA ARG A 229 -11.74 -1.11 13.50
C ARG A 229 -10.30 -1.59 13.70
N TYR A 230 -9.42 -1.36 12.74
CA TYR A 230 -8.11 -2.00 12.67
C TYR A 230 -6.93 -1.15 13.17
N GLY A 231 -7.22 -0.01 13.77
CA GLY A 231 -6.30 0.69 14.66
C GLY A 231 -5.75 2.02 14.13
N PHE A 232 -5.83 2.30 12.83
CA PHE A 232 -5.26 3.52 12.27
C PHE A 232 -5.92 4.80 12.82
N THR A 233 -7.25 4.79 13.01
CA THR A 233 -7.95 5.92 13.65
C THR A 233 -7.42 6.18 15.06
N LYS A 234 -7.23 5.12 15.84
CA LYS A 234 -6.68 5.20 17.20
C LYS A 234 -5.24 5.68 17.19
N GLU A 235 -4.43 5.24 16.22
CA GLU A 235 -3.05 5.70 16.04
C GLU A 235 -2.99 7.22 15.81
N VAL A 236 -3.76 7.74 14.86
CA VAL A 236 -3.76 9.18 14.51
C VAL A 236 -4.26 10.04 15.67
N LEU A 237 -5.37 9.65 16.31
CA LEU A 237 -5.91 10.37 17.47
C LEU A 237 -4.97 10.34 18.68
N GLY A 238 -4.22 9.24 18.84
CA GLY A 238 -3.21 9.10 19.89
C GLY A 238 -2.00 10.01 19.67
N LYS A 239 -1.46 10.05 18.44
CA LYS A 239 -0.29 10.87 18.07
C LYS A 239 -0.62 12.37 18.00
N TYR A 240 -1.81 12.74 17.49
CA TYR A 240 -2.19 14.12 17.24
C TYR A 240 -3.50 14.49 17.97
N ARG A 241 -3.45 14.66 19.29
CA ARG A 241 -4.66 14.89 20.09
C ARG A 241 -5.50 16.10 19.65
N VAL A 242 -4.84 17.21 19.31
CA VAL A 242 -5.52 18.46 18.93
C VAL A 242 -6.03 18.41 17.48
N HIS A 243 -5.21 17.91 16.55
CA HIS A 243 -5.50 17.98 15.11
C HIS A 243 -5.90 16.64 14.49
N GLY A 244 -5.99 15.57 15.27
CA GLY A 244 -6.17 14.19 14.77
C GLY A 244 -7.47 13.99 14.01
N LYS A 245 -8.59 14.58 14.49
CA LYS A 245 -9.87 14.54 13.76
C LYS A 245 -9.76 15.20 12.38
N LYS A 246 -9.07 16.35 12.30
CA LYS A 246 -8.82 17.09 11.06
C LYS A 246 -7.93 16.30 10.10
N ILE A 247 -6.89 15.64 10.62
CA ILE A 247 -6.01 14.75 9.85
C ILE A 247 -6.80 13.56 9.29
N LEU A 248 -7.61 12.88 10.11
CA LEU A 248 -8.43 11.74 9.67
C LEU A 248 -9.45 12.12 8.60
N LYS A 249 -10.11 13.28 8.74
CA LYS A 249 -11.07 13.78 7.74
C LYS A 249 -10.41 14.07 6.39
N LEU A 250 -9.16 14.54 6.40
CA LEU A 250 -8.37 14.75 5.18
C LEU A 250 -7.90 13.41 4.58
N LEU A 251 -7.42 12.48 5.41
CA LEU A 251 -7.03 11.14 4.97
C LEU A 251 -8.19 10.37 4.32
N GLN A 252 -9.39 10.45 4.89
CA GLN A 252 -10.60 9.87 4.31
C GLN A 252 -10.84 10.37 2.88
N LYS A 253 -10.65 11.68 2.62
CA LYS A 253 -10.72 12.23 1.27
C LYS A 253 -9.56 11.74 0.40
N ILE A 254 -8.33 11.76 0.90
CA ILE A 254 -7.15 11.31 0.14
C ILE A 254 -7.31 9.86 -0.33
N PHE A 255 -7.76 8.98 0.55
CA PHE A 255 -7.97 7.57 0.24
C PHE A 255 -8.99 7.35 -0.88
N SER A 256 -10.06 8.16 -0.95
CA SER A 256 -11.02 8.09 -2.06
C SER A 256 -10.44 8.51 -3.41
N TRP A 257 -9.30 9.21 -3.43
CA TRP A 257 -8.64 9.68 -4.65
C TRP A 257 -7.45 8.81 -5.10
N LEU A 258 -7.05 7.80 -4.31
CA LEU A 258 -5.97 6.89 -4.70
C LEU A 258 -6.33 6.12 -6.00
N PRO A 259 -5.40 5.99 -6.97
CA PRO A 259 -5.55 5.10 -8.12
C PRO A 259 -5.93 3.67 -7.72
N LEU A 260 -6.68 2.98 -8.56
CA LEU A 260 -7.19 1.63 -8.28
C LEU A 260 -6.27 0.54 -8.85
N ALA A 261 -5.55 0.84 -9.92
CA ALA A 261 -4.70 -0.12 -10.60
C ALA A 261 -3.46 0.54 -11.21
N THR A 262 -2.49 -0.29 -11.54
CA THR A 262 -1.31 0.09 -12.30
C THR A 262 -1.09 -0.93 -13.43
N VAL A 263 -0.72 -0.47 -14.62
CA VAL A 263 -0.40 -1.33 -15.78
C VAL A 263 1.03 -1.05 -16.25
N ILE A 264 1.86 -2.08 -16.33
CA ILE A 264 3.24 -2.01 -16.84
C ILE A 264 3.27 -2.57 -18.27
N ASP A 265 3.76 -1.76 -19.21
CA ASP A 265 3.95 -2.09 -20.64
C ASP A 265 2.74 -2.75 -21.31
N HIS A 266 1.52 -2.41 -20.87
CA HIS A 266 0.27 -3.02 -21.33
C HIS A 266 0.20 -4.54 -21.18
N LYS A 267 1.06 -5.14 -20.35
CA LYS A 267 1.19 -6.60 -20.19
C LYS A 267 1.01 -7.07 -18.75
N VAL A 268 1.38 -6.27 -17.77
CA VAL A 268 1.25 -6.63 -16.35
C VAL A 268 0.24 -5.71 -15.69
N LEU A 269 -0.85 -6.29 -15.16
CA LEU A 269 -1.84 -5.58 -14.37
C LEU A 269 -1.53 -5.75 -12.88
N ILE A 270 -1.56 -4.65 -12.14
CA ILE A 270 -1.32 -4.61 -10.69
C ILE A 270 -2.56 -4.02 -10.02
N VAL A 271 -3.19 -4.80 -9.14
CA VAL A 271 -4.38 -4.43 -8.36
C VAL A 271 -4.19 -4.93 -6.94
N HIS A 272 -4.81 -4.33 -5.92
CA HIS A 272 -4.58 -4.78 -4.55
C HIS A 272 -5.27 -6.14 -4.26
N GLY A 273 -6.59 -6.15 -4.41
CA GLY A 273 -7.49 -7.29 -4.31
C GLY A 273 -7.32 -8.24 -5.49
N GLY A 274 -8.26 -8.23 -6.42
CA GLY A 274 -8.20 -9.14 -7.55
C GLY A 274 -9.09 -8.73 -8.70
N ILE A 275 -9.62 -9.75 -9.38
CA ILE A 275 -10.54 -9.60 -10.50
C ILE A 275 -11.77 -10.47 -10.28
N SER A 276 -12.75 -10.29 -11.14
CA SER A 276 -13.99 -11.04 -11.28
C SER A 276 -14.23 -11.37 -12.76
N ASP A 277 -15.22 -12.23 -13.02
CA ASP A 277 -15.68 -12.56 -14.37
C ASP A 277 -16.19 -11.35 -15.16
N THR A 278 -16.69 -10.33 -14.45
CA THR A 278 -17.18 -9.08 -15.04
C THR A 278 -16.12 -8.00 -15.17
N THR A 279 -14.89 -8.21 -14.69
CA THR A 279 -13.85 -7.16 -14.66
C THR A 279 -13.57 -6.56 -16.05
N ASP A 280 -13.67 -5.23 -16.17
CA ASP A 280 -13.35 -4.48 -17.39
C ASP A 280 -12.51 -3.22 -17.09
N LEU A 281 -11.27 -3.21 -17.61
CA LEU A 281 -10.34 -2.09 -17.43
C LEU A 281 -10.83 -0.77 -18.04
N ASN A 282 -11.69 -0.80 -19.07
CA ASN A 282 -12.25 0.42 -19.66
C ASN A 282 -13.27 1.08 -18.73
N VAL A 283 -14.07 0.28 -18.04
CA VAL A 283 -15.00 0.74 -17.00
C VAL A 283 -14.17 1.31 -15.85
N ILE A 284 -13.22 0.54 -15.33
CA ILE A 284 -12.34 0.95 -14.22
C ILE A 284 -11.62 2.27 -14.53
N ALA A 285 -11.18 2.50 -15.77
CA ALA A 285 -10.52 3.75 -16.15
C ALA A 285 -11.43 4.99 -16.05
N ARG A 286 -12.75 4.83 -16.12
CA ARG A 286 -13.75 5.91 -16.14
C ARG A 286 -14.52 6.09 -14.83
N VAL A 287 -14.53 5.06 -13.98
CA VAL A 287 -15.24 5.05 -12.68
C VAL A 287 -14.95 6.31 -11.87
N ASP A 288 -15.99 6.89 -11.31
CA ASP A 288 -15.84 8.04 -10.43
C ASP A 288 -15.47 7.63 -8.99
N ARG A 289 -14.19 7.29 -8.78
CA ARG A 289 -13.68 6.68 -7.53
C ARG A 289 -13.90 7.50 -6.25
N HIS A 290 -14.17 8.81 -6.35
CA HIS A 290 -14.41 9.66 -5.18
C HIS A 290 -15.87 9.64 -4.68
N LYS A 291 -16.83 9.19 -5.51
CA LYS A 291 -18.27 9.14 -5.16
C LYS A 291 -18.65 7.99 -4.20
N GLN A 292 -17.72 7.07 -3.94
CA GLN A 292 -17.89 5.91 -3.05
C GLN A 292 -18.51 6.23 -1.68
N MET A 293 -18.25 7.41 -1.11
CA MET A 293 -18.81 7.80 0.20
C MET A 293 -20.33 7.92 0.22
N ASN A 294 -20.93 8.34 -0.88
CA ASN A 294 -22.37 8.63 -0.90
C ASN A 294 -23.18 7.34 -1.12
N TRP A 295 -22.66 6.41 -1.94
CA TRP A 295 -23.38 5.19 -2.32
C TRP A 295 -23.59 4.20 -1.17
N SER A 296 -22.56 3.90 -0.37
CA SER A 296 -22.70 2.95 0.76
C SER A 296 -23.75 3.42 1.78
N VAL A 297 -23.99 4.73 1.88
CA VAL A 297 -24.98 5.33 2.78
C VAL A 297 -26.38 5.32 2.13
N ASP A 298 -26.47 5.65 0.85
CA ASP A 298 -27.74 5.64 0.12
C ASP A 298 -28.33 4.25 -0.03
N ASN A 299 -27.49 3.23 -0.25
CA ASN A 299 -27.94 1.85 -0.34
C ASN A 299 -28.41 1.30 1.01
N GLU A 300 -27.74 1.67 2.10
CA GLU A 300 -28.19 1.37 3.46
C GLU A 300 -29.49 2.09 3.81
N LEU A 301 -29.68 3.34 3.39
CA LEU A 301 -30.93 4.09 3.55
C LEU A 301 -32.07 3.47 2.74
N LYS A 302 -31.84 3.09 1.48
CA LYS A 302 -32.81 2.39 0.63
C LYS A 302 -33.19 1.03 1.23
N LYS A 303 -32.22 0.25 1.70
CA LYS A 303 -32.45 -1.04 2.36
C LYS A 303 -33.25 -0.88 3.66
N ARG A 304 -32.97 0.17 4.45
CA ARG A 304 -33.76 0.50 5.66
C ARG A 304 -35.18 0.96 5.34
N ARG A 305 -35.39 1.74 4.28
CA ARG A 305 -36.75 2.11 3.82
C ARG A 305 -37.57 0.88 3.43
N ARG A 306 -36.95 -0.08 2.73
CA ARG A 306 -37.56 -1.38 2.36
C ARG A 306 -37.85 -2.26 3.59
N LEU A 307 -36.90 -2.38 4.52
CA LEU A 307 -37.05 -3.18 5.75
C LEU A 307 -38.02 -2.56 6.77
N ALA A 308 -38.17 -1.24 6.80
CA ALA A 308 -39.08 -0.54 7.71
C ALA A 308 -40.53 -0.46 7.20
N GLY A 309 -40.85 -1.07 6.05
CA GLY A 309 -42.21 -1.11 5.51
C GLY A 309 -42.78 0.25 5.10
N PHE A 310 -41.92 1.25 4.85
CA PHE A 310 -42.33 2.64 4.58
C PHE A 310 -42.81 2.90 3.15
N ASP A 311 -43.06 1.86 2.34
CA ASP A 311 -43.65 1.98 1.00
C ASP A 311 -45.19 1.94 1.01
N GLN A 312 -45.83 1.98 2.18
CA GLN A 312 -47.27 2.20 2.28
C GLN A 312 -47.61 3.33 3.25
N SER A 313 -48.32 4.32 2.70
CA SER A 313 -48.94 5.49 3.35
C SER A 313 -48.02 6.69 3.61
N TYR A 314 -47.92 7.57 2.62
CA TYR A 314 -48.50 8.91 2.72
C TYR A 314 -49.00 9.30 1.32
N GLY A 315 -50.28 9.66 1.23
CA GLY A 315 -50.93 9.92 -0.03
C GLY A 315 -50.39 11.17 -0.71
N GLU A 316 -49.58 11.00 -1.76
CA GLU A 316 -49.54 11.95 -2.85
C GLU A 316 -50.65 11.59 -3.84
N ARG A 317 -51.55 12.56 -4.07
CA ARG A 317 -52.60 12.47 -5.07
C ARG A 317 -51.97 12.08 -6.41
N LYS A 318 -52.41 10.93 -6.95
CA LYS A 318 -52.24 10.60 -8.37
C LYS A 318 -52.68 11.78 -9.23
N LYS A 319 -51.73 12.44 -9.90
CA LYS A 319 -51.99 13.01 -11.23
C LYS A 319 -51.81 11.88 -12.24
N PRO A 320 -52.67 11.78 -13.27
CA PRO A 320 -52.60 10.71 -14.24
C PRO A 320 -51.46 10.96 -15.23
N ASP A 321 -50.80 9.87 -15.61
CA ASP A 321 -49.97 9.63 -16.79
C ASP A 321 -48.96 10.73 -17.20
N SER A 322 -47.70 10.53 -16.80
CA SER A 322 -46.54 10.92 -17.61
C SER A 322 -45.37 9.99 -17.27
N ASP A 323 -44.89 9.29 -18.29
CA ASP A 323 -43.67 8.47 -18.43
C ASP A 323 -42.72 8.44 -17.22
N SER A 324 -42.50 7.25 -16.66
CA SER A 324 -41.32 6.96 -15.85
C SER A 324 -40.10 7.12 -16.75
N ASP A 325 -39.29 8.17 -16.53
CA ASP A 325 -38.05 8.42 -17.25
C ASP A 325 -37.14 7.18 -17.18
N PRO A 326 -36.89 6.47 -18.31
CA PRO A 326 -36.00 5.31 -18.33
C PRO A 326 -34.54 5.67 -18.01
N GLU A 327 -34.16 6.95 -18.09
CA GLU A 327 -32.82 7.45 -17.75
C GLU A 327 -32.48 7.29 -16.25
N CYS A 328 -33.47 7.25 -15.35
CA CYS A 328 -33.22 7.11 -13.90
C CYS A 328 -32.87 5.68 -13.47
N GLU A 329 -33.38 4.65 -14.16
CA GLU A 329 -33.08 3.25 -13.85
C GLU A 329 -31.73 2.82 -14.46
N GLU A 330 -31.44 3.23 -15.70
CA GLU A 330 -30.14 3.00 -16.36
C GLU A 330 -28.98 3.65 -15.59
N GLY A 331 -29.20 4.82 -15.00
CA GLY A 331 -28.22 5.48 -14.14
C GLY A 331 -27.88 4.69 -12.87
N ILE A 332 -28.84 3.97 -12.28
CA ILE A 332 -28.63 3.22 -11.02
C ILE A 332 -27.85 1.92 -11.27
N GLU A 333 -28.20 1.18 -12.32
CA GLU A 333 -27.51 -0.07 -12.67
C GLU A 333 -26.05 0.18 -13.06
N THR A 334 -25.77 1.27 -13.78
CA THR A 334 -24.41 1.65 -14.15
C THR A 334 -23.54 1.98 -12.92
N TYR A 335 -24.09 2.70 -11.93
CA TYR A 335 -23.37 2.95 -10.67
C TYR A 335 -23.16 1.70 -9.82
N GLU A 336 -24.12 0.78 -9.78
CA GLU A 336 -23.95 -0.51 -9.09
C GLU A 336 -22.83 -1.34 -9.72
N HIS A 337 -22.80 -1.41 -11.05
CA HIS A 337 -21.74 -2.11 -11.77
C HIS A 337 -20.36 -1.48 -11.57
N GLU A 338 -20.26 -0.15 -11.64
CA GLU A 338 -19.00 0.57 -11.35
C GLU A 338 -18.52 0.32 -9.90
N TRP A 339 -19.45 0.25 -8.96
CA TRP A 339 -19.16 -0.02 -7.56
C TRP A 339 -18.64 -1.44 -7.34
N GLU A 340 -19.26 -2.43 -7.97
CA GLU A 340 -18.83 -3.84 -7.90
C GLU A 340 -17.40 -4.00 -8.42
N GLN A 341 -17.06 -3.38 -9.56
CA GLN A 341 -15.70 -3.37 -10.10
C GLN A 341 -14.68 -2.86 -9.07
N MET A 342 -14.99 -1.75 -8.38
CA MET A 342 -14.10 -1.22 -7.34
C MET A 342 -13.95 -2.18 -6.16
N VAL A 343 -15.05 -2.81 -5.72
CA VAL A 343 -15.03 -3.76 -4.62
C VAL A 343 -14.17 -4.97 -4.98
N ASP A 344 -14.31 -5.51 -6.20
CA ASP A 344 -13.55 -6.67 -6.67
C ASP A 344 -12.04 -6.38 -6.72
N LEU A 345 -11.65 -5.20 -7.24
CA LEU A 345 -10.26 -4.76 -7.29
C LEU A 345 -9.62 -4.61 -5.90
N LEU A 346 -10.41 -4.44 -4.84
CA LEU A 346 -9.92 -4.22 -3.48
C LEU A 346 -10.06 -5.46 -2.58
N TRP A 347 -11.01 -6.37 -2.84
CA TRP A 347 -11.39 -7.43 -1.88
C TRP A 347 -11.39 -8.85 -2.44
N SER A 348 -11.32 -9.05 -3.76
CA SER A 348 -11.37 -10.40 -4.33
C SER A 348 -10.11 -11.22 -4.01
N ASP A 349 -10.26 -12.55 -3.97
CA ASP A 349 -9.16 -13.52 -3.81
C ASP A 349 -9.17 -14.64 -4.87
N PRO A 350 -7.99 -15.12 -5.30
CA PRO A 350 -7.92 -16.24 -6.24
C PRO A 350 -8.29 -17.56 -5.54
N MET A 351 -8.96 -18.46 -6.25
CA MET A 351 -9.27 -19.83 -5.81
C MET A 351 -8.82 -20.88 -6.83
N PRO A 352 -8.43 -22.09 -6.39
CA PRO A 352 -7.91 -23.10 -7.30
C PRO A 352 -8.97 -23.71 -8.23
N GLN A 353 -10.26 -23.62 -7.90
CA GLN A 353 -11.37 -24.14 -8.70
C GLN A 353 -11.82 -23.11 -9.75
N ASN A 354 -12.35 -23.59 -10.88
CA ASN A 354 -12.96 -22.73 -11.89
C ASN A 354 -14.22 -22.02 -11.37
N GLY A 355 -14.55 -20.91 -12.00
CA GLY A 355 -15.74 -20.10 -11.75
C GLY A 355 -15.46 -18.82 -10.97
N CYS A 356 -16.53 -18.07 -10.70
CA CYS A 356 -16.52 -16.84 -9.91
C CYS A 356 -17.65 -16.95 -8.88
N ILE A 357 -17.34 -16.86 -7.60
CA ILE A 357 -18.33 -16.96 -6.52
C ILE A 357 -18.16 -15.82 -5.51
N PRO A 358 -19.23 -15.31 -4.87
CA PRO A 358 -19.10 -14.26 -3.87
C PRO A 358 -18.16 -14.64 -2.72
N ASN A 359 -17.33 -13.68 -2.28
CA ASN A 359 -16.43 -13.90 -1.15
C ASN A 359 -17.18 -13.69 0.18
N GLU A 360 -17.94 -14.70 0.58
CA GLU A 360 -18.72 -14.66 1.82
C GLU A 360 -17.85 -14.55 3.07
N VAL A 361 -16.61 -15.00 3.01
CA VAL A 361 -15.66 -15.03 4.13
C VAL A 361 -15.15 -13.64 4.45
N ARG A 362 -14.79 -12.83 3.44
CA ARG A 362 -14.43 -11.42 3.64
C ARG A 362 -15.65 -10.51 3.71
N GLY A 363 -16.75 -10.91 3.09
CA GLY A 363 -18.00 -10.17 3.02
C GLY A 363 -18.09 -9.18 1.85
N GLY A 364 -17.10 -9.15 0.96
CA GLY A 364 -17.03 -8.29 -0.22
C GLY A 364 -16.03 -8.84 -1.24
N GLY A 365 -16.26 -8.52 -2.52
CA GLY A 365 -15.53 -9.11 -3.65
C GLY A 365 -15.98 -10.55 -3.95
N CYS A 366 -15.16 -11.25 -4.73
CA CYS A 366 -15.40 -12.63 -5.14
C CYS A 366 -14.16 -13.52 -4.94
N TYR A 367 -14.38 -14.82 -4.90
CA TYR A 367 -13.38 -15.81 -5.23
C TYR A 367 -13.42 -16.08 -6.73
N TRP A 368 -12.27 -16.01 -7.41
CA TRP A 368 -12.21 -16.26 -8.86
C TRP A 368 -11.23 -17.37 -9.23
N GLY A 369 -11.57 -18.16 -10.25
CA GLY A 369 -10.81 -19.29 -10.73
C GLY A 369 -9.78 -18.98 -11.83
N PRO A 370 -9.03 -20.01 -12.27
CA PRO A 370 -8.07 -19.87 -13.36
C PRO A 370 -8.71 -19.60 -14.72
N ASP A 371 -9.96 -20.04 -14.94
CA ASP A 371 -10.75 -19.74 -16.14
C ASP A 371 -11.07 -18.24 -16.27
N VAL A 372 -11.52 -17.61 -15.18
CA VAL A 372 -11.76 -16.16 -15.11
C VAL A 372 -10.46 -15.39 -15.39
N THR A 373 -9.35 -15.87 -14.85
CA THR A 373 -8.03 -15.26 -15.09
C THR A 373 -7.64 -15.32 -16.55
N GLU A 374 -7.81 -16.48 -17.19
CA GLU A 374 -7.49 -16.65 -18.60
C GLU A 374 -8.35 -15.73 -19.48
N GLU A 375 -9.65 -15.65 -19.18
CA GLU A 375 -10.59 -14.80 -19.91
C GLU A 375 -10.25 -13.31 -19.79
N VAL A 376 -10.12 -12.79 -18.57
CA VAL A 376 -9.87 -11.36 -18.32
C VAL A 376 -8.51 -10.93 -18.87
N LEU A 377 -7.45 -11.73 -18.63
CA LEU A 377 -6.13 -11.40 -19.18
C LEU A 377 -6.10 -11.51 -20.70
N GLY A 378 -6.81 -12.49 -21.29
CA GLY A 378 -6.96 -12.63 -22.74
C GLY A 378 -7.67 -11.44 -23.36
N ARG A 379 -8.81 -11.03 -22.78
CA ARG A 379 -9.64 -9.90 -23.22
C ARG A 379 -8.86 -8.59 -23.26
N HIS A 380 -7.99 -8.35 -22.28
CA HIS A 380 -7.18 -7.13 -22.19
C HIS A 380 -5.73 -7.30 -22.68
N ASN A 381 -5.39 -8.41 -23.35
CA ASN A 381 -4.06 -8.69 -23.90
C ASN A 381 -2.91 -8.62 -22.86
N LEU A 382 -3.22 -9.01 -21.62
CA LEU A 382 -2.31 -9.07 -20.49
C LEU A 382 -1.64 -10.45 -20.36
N GLN A 383 -0.49 -10.47 -19.69
CA GLN A 383 0.32 -11.66 -19.46
C GLN A 383 0.35 -12.10 -17.99
N LEU A 384 0.25 -11.13 -17.07
CA LEU A 384 0.40 -11.38 -15.64
C LEU A 384 -0.50 -10.44 -14.84
N LEU A 385 -1.19 -10.98 -13.85
CA LEU A 385 -1.83 -10.24 -12.78
C LEU A 385 -0.95 -10.29 -11.54
N ILE A 386 -0.56 -9.14 -11.00
CA ILE A 386 0.10 -9.01 -9.70
C ILE A 386 -0.91 -8.44 -8.71
N ARG A 387 -1.03 -9.10 -7.56
CA ARG A 387 -1.92 -8.71 -6.48
C ARG A 387 -1.27 -8.78 -5.11
N SER A 388 -1.93 -8.27 -4.06
CA SER A 388 -1.40 -8.28 -2.68
C SER A 388 -2.40 -8.84 -1.67
N HIS A 389 -2.84 -8.14 -0.62
CA HIS A 389 -4.00 -8.43 0.28
C HIS A 389 -3.99 -9.74 1.10
N GLU A 390 -3.32 -10.78 0.61
CA GLU A 390 -3.19 -12.09 1.26
C GLU A 390 -1.76 -12.26 1.71
N CYS A 391 -1.59 -12.41 3.02
CA CYS A 391 -0.31 -12.78 3.60
C CYS A 391 0.12 -14.16 3.06
N LYS A 392 1.36 -14.26 2.55
CA LYS A 392 1.96 -15.51 2.05
C LYS A 392 3.19 -15.85 2.87
N GLN A 393 3.41 -17.14 3.13
CA GLN A 393 4.48 -17.61 4.01
C GLN A 393 5.88 -17.08 3.61
N ASP A 394 6.15 -17.09 2.31
CA ASP A 394 7.41 -16.64 1.71
C ASP A 394 7.36 -15.18 1.22
N GLY A 395 6.27 -14.47 1.51
CA GLY A 395 6.01 -13.11 1.04
C GLY A 395 5.49 -13.04 -0.38
N TYR A 396 5.42 -14.15 -1.11
CA TYR A 396 4.81 -14.21 -2.44
C TYR A 396 4.28 -15.62 -2.75
N GLU A 397 3.38 -15.74 -3.74
CA GLU A 397 2.87 -17.02 -4.23
C GLU A 397 2.34 -16.88 -5.67
N PHE A 398 2.58 -17.88 -6.52
CA PHE A 398 1.95 -17.99 -7.83
C PHE A 398 0.75 -18.93 -7.79
N CYS A 399 -0.34 -18.56 -8.46
CA CYS A 399 -1.46 -19.44 -8.76
C CYS A 399 -1.90 -19.29 -10.23
N HIS A 400 -2.95 -20.02 -10.62
CA HIS A 400 -3.56 -20.00 -11.96
C HIS A 400 -2.53 -20.13 -13.08
N ASN A 401 -1.76 -21.22 -13.07
CA ASN A 401 -0.72 -21.50 -14.07
C ASN A 401 0.35 -20.39 -14.19
N ARG A 402 0.72 -19.78 -13.05
CA ARG A 402 1.67 -18.66 -12.95
C ARG A 402 1.21 -17.36 -13.62
N ARG A 403 -0.09 -17.21 -13.86
CA ARG A 403 -0.71 -16.00 -14.43
C ARG A 403 -1.17 -15.01 -13.36
N VAL A 404 -1.25 -15.45 -12.10
CA VAL A 404 -1.55 -14.60 -10.95
C VAL A 404 -0.43 -14.74 -9.93
N LEU A 405 0.08 -13.59 -9.46
CA LEU A 405 1.15 -13.49 -8.48
C LEU A 405 0.70 -12.65 -7.29
N THR A 406 0.65 -13.25 -6.11
CA THR A 406 0.49 -12.52 -4.85
C THR A 406 1.84 -12.05 -4.32
N ILE A 407 1.97 -10.78 -3.93
CA ILE A 407 3.14 -10.19 -3.27
C ILE A 407 2.72 -9.49 -1.96
N PHE A 408 3.46 -9.73 -0.88
CA PHE A 408 3.18 -9.23 0.47
C PHE A 408 4.46 -8.72 1.13
N SER A 409 4.46 -7.46 1.58
CA SER A 409 5.67 -6.75 2.04
C SER A 409 5.71 -6.50 3.56
N ALA A 410 4.75 -7.01 4.31
CA ALA A 410 4.73 -6.97 5.77
C ALA A 410 5.33 -8.27 6.32
N SER A 411 6.50 -8.24 6.97
CA SER A 411 7.14 -9.48 7.48
C SER A 411 6.77 -9.74 8.93
N ASN A 412 6.67 -11.00 9.37
CA ASN A 412 6.20 -11.33 10.73
C ASN A 412 4.80 -10.74 11.06
N TYR A 413 3.90 -10.69 10.07
CA TYR A 413 2.64 -9.96 10.14
C TYR A 413 1.75 -10.39 11.31
N TYR A 414 1.58 -11.70 11.51
CA TYR A 414 0.79 -12.22 12.63
C TYR A 414 1.62 -12.38 13.91
N GLU A 415 2.79 -12.99 13.76
CA GLU A 415 3.75 -13.19 14.83
C GLU A 415 5.18 -13.27 14.30
N VAL A 416 6.16 -13.16 15.20
CA VAL A 416 7.58 -13.33 14.85
C VAL A 416 7.80 -14.72 14.26
N GLY A 417 8.30 -14.75 13.02
CA GLY A 417 8.52 -15.98 12.27
C GLY A 417 7.31 -16.47 11.47
N SER A 418 6.16 -15.80 11.49
CA SER A 418 4.95 -16.21 10.77
C SER A 418 5.12 -16.20 9.25
N ASN A 419 5.61 -15.10 8.66
CA ASN A 419 5.93 -14.98 7.24
C ASN A 419 7.17 -14.13 6.98
N ARG A 420 7.73 -14.29 5.79
CA ARG A 420 8.66 -13.34 5.19
C ARG A 420 7.90 -12.22 4.49
N GLY A 421 8.53 -11.06 4.40
CA GLY A 421 8.12 -10.01 3.46
C GLY A 421 8.89 -10.19 2.15
N ALA A 422 8.31 -9.76 1.04
CA ALA A 422 9.00 -9.71 -0.24
C ALA A 422 8.60 -8.46 -1.04
N TYR A 423 9.46 -8.07 -1.97
CA TYR A 423 9.14 -7.14 -3.04
C TYR A 423 9.62 -7.73 -4.37
N ILE A 424 9.01 -7.29 -5.46
CA ILE A 424 9.35 -7.69 -6.82
C ILE A 424 10.26 -6.62 -7.41
N ARG A 425 11.24 -7.08 -8.19
CA ARG A 425 12.00 -6.27 -9.11
C ARG A 425 11.74 -6.76 -10.52
N MET A 426 11.34 -5.86 -11.40
CA MET A 426 10.90 -6.20 -12.74
C MET A 426 11.67 -5.36 -13.76
N GLY A 427 12.40 -6.03 -14.66
CA GLY A 427 13.09 -5.40 -15.77
C GLY A 427 12.23 -5.31 -17.02
N ALA A 428 12.86 -4.98 -18.16
CA ALA A 428 12.19 -4.89 -19.45
C ALA A 428 11.74 -6.25 -20.02
N ASP A 429 12.20 -7.36 -19.45
CA ASP A 429 11.73 -8.70 -19.78
C ASP A 429 10.40 -9.06 -19.08
N LEU A 430 9.91 -8.19 -18.19
CA LEU A 430 8.69 -8.36 -17.39
C LEU A 430 8.71 -9.62 -16.51
N VAL A 431 9.90 -10.18 -16.25
CA VAL A 431 10.05 -11.35 -15.38
C VAL A 431 10.16 -10.87 -13.93
N PRO A 432 9.31 -11.34 -13.01
CA PRO A 432 9.37 -10.92 -11.62
C PRO A 432 10.55 -11.56 -10.89
N HIS A 433 11.48 -10.74 -10.39
CA HIS A 433 12.56 -11.16 -9.50
C HIS A 433 12.21 -10.85 -8.04
N PHE A 434 12.06 -11.88 -7.22
CA PHE A 434 11.69 -11.74 -5.82
C PHE A 434 12.89 -11.44 -4.92
N VAL A 435 12.74 -10.45 -4.05
CA VAL A 435 13.67 -10.22 -2.95
C VAL A 435 12.94 -10.40 -1.63
N GLN A 436 13.21 -11.52 -0.98
CA GLN A 436 12.64 -11.84 0.33
C GLN A 436 13.46 -11.23 1.46
N TYR A 437 12.77 -10.88 2.53
CA TYR A 437 13.37 -10.35 3.75
C TYR A 437 12.50 -10.68 4.97
N GLN A 438 13.06 -10.40 6.13
CA GLN A 438 12.36 -10.50 7.40
C GLN A 438 12.97 -9.46 8.33
N ALA A 439 12.17 -8.49 8.77
CA ALA A 439 12.59 -7.51 9.74
C ALA A 439 12.90 -8.22 11.07
N ARG A 440 13.95 -7.74 11.74
CA ARG A 440 14.30 -8.17 13.10
C ARG A 440 13.96 -7.02 14.06
N PHE A 441 13.45 -7.35 15.25
CA PHE A 441 13.06 -6.39 16.29
C PHE A 441 14.19 -5.47 16.81
N SER A 442 15.42 -5.68 16.35
CA SER A 442 16.58 -4.90 16.76
C SER A 442 17.66 -5.03 15.69
N PHE A 443 17.74 -4.03 14.81
CA PHE A 443 18.93 -3.84 14.01
C PHE A 443 20.06 -3.37 14.94
N PRO A 444 21.23 -4.01 14.93
CA PRO A 444 22.39 -3.47 15.61
C PRO A 444 22.74 -2.08 15.04
N PRO A 445 23.03 -1.07 15.87
CA PRO A 445 23.29 0.30 15.43
C PRO A 445 24.38 0.42 14.34
N TRP A 446 25.34 -0.50 14.33
CA TRP A 446 26.46 -0.51 13.39
C TRP A 446 26.12 -0.98 11.97
N LEU A 447 24.97 -1.64 11.75
CA LEU A 447 24.55 -2.08 10.41
C LEU A 447 23.92 -0.94 9.58
N PHE A 448 23.51 0.17 10.23
CA PHE A 448 22.84 1.31 9.60
C PHE A 448 23.53 2.63 9.89
N GLY A 449 24.86 2.61 10.05
CA GLY A 449 25.67 3.81 10.23
C GLY A 449 25.29 4.84 9.18
N SER A 450 24.76 5.99 9.64
CA SER A 450 24.11 7.08 8.90
C SER A 450 24.95 7.76 7.80
N VAL A 451 26.07 7.17 7.40
CA VAL A 451 27.04 7.77 6.49
C VAL A 451 26.75 7.38 5.03
N GLY A 452 26.39 6.12 4.73
CA GLY A 452 26.34 5.66 3.33
C GLY A 452 25.17 6.17 2.46
N TRP A 453 24.04 6.54 3.07
CA TRP A 453 22.77 6.82 2.37
C TRP A 453 22.64 8.27 1.94
N THR A 454 22.83 9.16 2.91
CA THR A 454 22.82 10.61 2.73
C THR A 454 24.00 11.03 1.86
N GLU A 455 25.17 10.41 2.05
CA GLU A 455 26.38 10.74 1.28
C GLU A 455 26.26 10.35 -0.19
N ARG A 456 25.80 9.13 -0.53
CA ARG A 456 25.63 8.73 -1.94
C ARG A 456 24.58 9.55 -2.67
N SER A 457 23.47 9.84 -2.01
CA SER A 457 22.38 10.63 -2.61
C SER A 457 22.74 12.12 -2.71
N ALA A 458 23.44 12.66 -1.70
CA ALA A 458 24.01 14.01 -1.75
C ALA A 458 25.10 14.11 -2.83
N LEU A 459 25.94 13.10 -3.00
CA LEU A 459 26.93 13.04 -4.08
C LEU A 459 26.28 12.97 -5.46
N GLN A 460 25.15 12.26 -5.60
CA GLN A 460 24.41 12.18 -6.86
C GLN A 460 23.70 13.51 -7.17
N ALA A 461 23.10 14.16 -6.16
CA ALA A 461 22.52 15.49 -6.30
C ALA A 461 23.60 16.56 -6.61
N LEU A 462 24.74 16.51 -5.93
CA LEU A 462 25.91 17.36 -6.19
C LEU A 462 26.45 17.15 -7.60
N ARG A 463 26.57 15.90 -8.07
CA ARG A 463 26.96 15.60 -9.46
C ARG A 463 26.00 16.20 -10.48
N ARG A 464 24.69 16.13 -10.25
CA ARG A 464 23.69 16.77 -11.12
C ARG A 464 23.85 18.30 -11.12
N GLN A 465 24.04 18.92 -9.95
CA GLN A 465 24.28 20.36 -9.85
C GLN A 465 25.59 20.81 -10.51
N LEU A 466 26.69 20.08 -10.29
CA LEU A 466 27.98 20.31 -10.95
C LEU A 466 27.89 20.15 -12.47
N PHE A 467 27.06 19.23 -12.96
CA PHE A 467 26.83 19.06 -14.39
C PHE A 467 26.05 20.24 -14.99
N VAL A 468 24.98 20.69 -14.32
CA VAL A 468 24.17 21.84 -14.74
C VAL A 468 25.00 23.13 -14.80
N HIS A 469 25.86 23.35 -13.80
CA HIS A 469 26.68 24.57 -13.70
C HIS A 469 28.10 24.41 -14.23
N LYS A 470 28.38 23.36 -15.02
CA LYS A 470 29.72 23.04 -15.49
C LYS A 470 30.36 24.18 -16.29
N SER A 471 29.60 24.82 -17.18
CA SER A 471 30.07 25.94 -17.99
C SER A 471 30.49 27.14 -17.13
N ASP A 472 29.67 27.49 -16.15
CA ASP A 472 29.85 28.65 -15.30
C ASP A 472 31.06 28.43 -14.37
N LEU A 473 31.19 27.23 -13.81
CA LEU A 473 32.32 26.83 -12.98
C LEU A 473 33.64 26.82 -13.78
N ILE A 474 33.63 26.35 -15.03
CA ILE A 474 34.82 26.40 -15.89
C ILE A 474 35.19 27.85 -16.25
N SER A 475 34.19 28.70 -16.50
CA SER A 475 34.42 30.12 -16.77
C SER A 475 35.06 30.81 -15.56
N ALA A 476 34.50 30.61 -14.36
CA ALA A 476 35.04 31.15 -13.12
C ALA A 476 36.43 30.60 -12.82
N PHE A 477 36.68 29.31 -13.04
CA PHE A 477 38.00 28.71 -12.82
C PHE A 477 39.07 29.34 -13.72
N ARG A 478 38.74 29.64 -14.99
CA ARG A 478 39.65 30.31 -15.92
C ARG A 478 39.95 31.76 -15.56
N GLU A 479 39.03 32.44 -14.88
CA GLU A 479 39.28 33.80 -14.36
C GLU A 479 40.28 33.78 -13.19
N PHE A 480 40.23 32.76 -12.33
CA PHE A 480 41.09 32.65 -11.15
C PHE A 480 42.39 31.88 -11.38
N ASP A 481 42.44 31.00 -12.39
CA ASP A 481 43.64 30.30 -12.85
C ASP A 481 43.89 30.54 -14.35
N PRO A 482 44.28 31.77 -14.74
CA PRO A 482 44.53 32.11 -16.13
C PRO A 482 45.75 31.36 -16.71
N ASN A 483 46.63 30.84 -15.85
CA ASN A 483 47.85 30.14 -16.22
C ASN A 483 47.73 28.61 -16.16
N ASN A 484 46.54 28.09 -15.83
CA ASN A 484 46.21 26.67 -15.82
C ASN A 484 47.16 25.84 -14.92
N THR A 485 47.50 26.37 -13.75
CA THR A 485 48.39 25.74 -12.78
C THR A 485 47.75 24.60 -11.98
N GLY A 486 46.42 24.46 -12.07
CA GLY A 486 45.65 23.52 -11.22
C GLY A 486 45.52 24.04 -9.80
#